data_AF-A0A564STI0-F1
#
_entry.id   AF-A0A564STI0-F1
#
_cell.length_a   1.000
_cell.length_b   1.000
_cell.length_c   1.000
_cell.angle_alpha   90.00
_cell.angle_beta   90.00
_cell.angle_gamma   90.00
#
_symmetry.space_group_name_H-M   'P 1'
#
loop_
_entity.id
_entity.type
_entity.pdbx_description
1 polymer ?
#
loop_
_entity_poly.entity_id
_entity_poly.type
_entity_poly.pdbx_seq_one_letter_code
_entity_poly.pdbx_strand_id
1 'polypeptide(L)'
;MDIIERDIYALIASGDGIKAREIAKKLNKDRSTVNHYLYNSPYMKDLCYRDENYEWYGLIRQSRPHVGLGDYSGYYGTVAEFLELTEDEWFQMLTEGLCRYGS
;
A
#
# COMPACT_ATOMS: atom_id res chain seq x y z
N MET A 1 11.29 2.28 -3.96
CA MET A 1 9.96 1.91 -4.50
C MET A 1 9.98 2.03 -6.01
N ASP A 2 9.47 1.02 -6.71
CA ASP A 2 9.40 1.02 -8.18
C ASP A 2 8.33 2.03 -8.67
N ILE A 3 8.60 2.74 -9.76
CA ILE A 3 7.67 3.71 -10.35
C ILE A 3 6.39 3.01 -10.80
N ILE A 4 6.49 1.82 -11.39
CA ILE A 4 5.33 1.07 -11.89
C ILE A 4 4.44 0.64 -10.71
N GLU A 5 5.04 0.12 -9.65
CA GLU A 5 4.36 -0.25 -8.42
C GLU A 5 3.62 0.95 -7.81
N ARG A 6 4.27 2.11 -7.72
CA ARG A 6 3.66 3.34 -7.20
C ARG A 6 2.47 3.80 -8.05
N ASP A 7 2.60 3.75 -9.37
CA ASP A 7 1.55 4.20 -10.29
C ASP A 7 0.34 3.24 -10.28
N ILE A 8 0.57 1.93 -10.12
CA ILE A 8 -0.50 0.94 -9.90
C ILE A 8 -1.26 1.26 -8.60
N TYR A 9 -0.54 1.51 -7.50
CA TYR A 9 -1.16 1.81 -6.22
C TYR A 9 -1.97 3.11 -6.27
N ALA A 10 -1.44 4.16 -6.89
CA ALA A 10 -2.15 5.43 -7.05
C ALA A 10 -3.49 5.28 -7.80
N LEU A 11 -3.55 4.40 -8.81
CA LEU A 11 -4.80 4.08 -9.51
C LEU A 11 -5.80 3.31 -8.64
N ILE A 12 -5.32 2.41 -7.78
CA ILE A 12 -6.16 1.65 -6.85
C ILE A 12 -6.70 2.56 -5.74
N ALA A 13 -5.85 3.40 -5.15
CA ALA A 13 -6.20 4.26 -4.03
C ALA A 13 -7.07 5.47 -4.43
N SER A 14 -7.18 5.77 -5.72
CA SER A 14 -8.00 6.89 -6.23
C SER A 14 -9.43 6.50 -6.60
N GLY A 15 -9.81 5.22 -6.51
CA GLY A 15 -11.14 4.74 -6.88
C GLY A 15 -11.74 3.74 -5.90
N ASP A 16 -13.01 3.42 -6.10
CA ASP A 16 -13.75 2.37 -5.36
C ASP A 16 -13.70 1.05 -6.14
N GLY A 17 -12.50 0.50 -6.30
CA GLY A 17 -12.30 -0.78 -6.99
C GLY A 17 -11.88 -0.61 -8.44
N ILE A 18 -10.85 -1.35 -8.86
CA ILE A 18 -10.39 -1.35 -10.25
C ILE A 18 -9.83 -2.72 -10.65
N LYS A 19 -10.12 -3.16 -11.88
CA LYS A 19 -9.61 -4.45 -12.38
C LYS A 19 -8.19 -4.30 -12.93
N ALA A 20 -7.38 -5.35 -12.81
CA ALA A 20 -6.03 -5.38 -13.37
C ALA A 20 -5.98 -5.01 -14.87
N ARG A 21 -7.01 -5.37 -15.64
CA ARG A 21 -7.13 -5.01 -17.06
C ARG A 21 -7.26 -3.49 -17.28
N GLU A 22 -7.94 -2.80 -16.37
CA GLU A 22 -8.18 -1.35 -16.46
C GLU A 22 -6.95 -0.58 -16.00
N ILE A 23 -6.26 -1.06 -14.96
CA ILE A 23 -4.94 -0.55 -14.56
C ILE A 23 -3.96 -0.65 -15.74
N ALA A 24 -3.86 -1.83 -16.36
CA ALA A 24 -3.02 -2.07 -17.54
C ALA A 24 -3.32 -1.09 -18.69
N LYS A 25 -4.61 -0.90 -18.98
CA LYS A 25 -5.06 0.07 -20.01
C LYS A 25 -4.67 1.51 -19.66
N LYS A 26 -4.87 1.94 -18.40
CA LYS A 26 -4.57 3.32 -17.96
C LYS A 26 -3.07 3.60 -17.93
N LEU A 27 -2.24 2.62 -17.58
CA LEU A 27 -0.78 2.76 -17.51
C LEU A 27 -0.07 2.44 -18.83
N ASN A 28 -0.81 2.02 -19.87
CA ASN A 28 -0.25 1.51 -21.11
C ASN A 28 0.81 0.41 -20.87
N LYS A 29 0.43 -0.59 -20.05
CA LYS A 29 1.25 -1.76 -19.69
C LYS A 29 0.51 -3.05 -20.04
N ASP A 30 1.25 -4.13 -20.16
CA ASP A 30 0.67 -5.45 -20.27
C ASP A 30 0.09 -5.95 -18.94
N ARG A 31 -0.98 -6.73 -19.04
CA ARG A 31 -1.69 -7.27 -17.88
C ARG A 31 -0.81 -8.22 -17.06
N SER A 32 0.15 -8.90 -17.69
CA SER A 32 1.13 -9.76 -17.02
C SER A 32 1.99 -8.98 -16.05
N THR A 33 2.58 -7.85 -16.48
CA THR A 33 3.36 -6.98 -15.59
C THR A 33 2.51 -6.45 -14.45
N VAL A 34 1.29 -5.98 -14.71
CA VAL A 34 0.39 -5.49 -13.63
C VAL A 34 0.08 -6.61 -12.63
N ASN A 35 -0.30 -7.79 -13.09
CA ASN A 35 -0.55 -8.94 -12.21
C ASN A 35 0.71 -9.33 -11.41
N HIS A 36 1.90 -9.23 -12.00
CA HIS A 36 3.14 -9.52 -11.29
C HIS A 36 3.28 -8.64 -10.05
N TYR A 37 3.05 -7.32 -10.16
CA TYR A 37 3.06 -6.43 -8.99
C TYR A 37 1.93 -6.75 -8.02
N LEU A 38 0.68 -6.84 -8.50
CA LEU A 38 -0.48 -7.05 -7.64
C LEU A 38 -0.36 -8.29 -6.74
N TYR A 39 0.20 -9.38 -7.25
CA TYR A 39 0.30 -10.64 -6.52
C TYR A 39 1.64 -10.88 -5.83
N ASN A 40 2.74 -10.25 -6.27
CA ASN A 40 4.07 -10.55 -5.73
C ASN A 40 4.70 -9.40 -4.95
N SER A 41 4.24 -8.16 -5.12
CA SER A 41 4.74 -7.04 -4.34
C SER A 41 4.27 -7.13 -2.88
N PRO A 42 5.19 -7.12 -1.89
CA PRO A 42 4.82 -6.96 -0.49
C PRO A 42 4.00 -5.67 -0.27
N TYR A 43 4.42 -4.56 -0.88
CA TYR A 43 3.72 -3.28 -0.80
C TYR A 43 2.26 -3.35 -1.25
N MET A 44 1.97 -4.08 -2.33
CA MET A 44 0.60 -4.29 -2.80
C MET A 44 -0.21 -5.16 -1.85
N LYS A 45 0.40 -6.20 -1.27
CA LYS A 45 -0.27 -7.09 -0.30
C LYS A 45 -0.59 -6.37 1.01
N ASP A 46 0.29 -5.48 1.44
CA ASP A 46 0.12 -4.74 2.69
C ASP A 46 -0.91 -3.62 2.56
N LEU A 47 -1.05 -3.01 1.37
CA LEU A 47 -1.86 -1.79 1.21
C LEU A 47 -3.10 -1.96 0.34
N CYS A 48 -3.26 -3.09 -0.32
CA CYS A 48 -4.40 -3.36 -1.18
C CYS A 48 -5.03 -4.72 -0.86
N TYR A 49 -6.31 -4.84 -1.17
CA TYR A 49 -7.01 -6.13 -1.17
C TYR A 49 -7.79 -6.32 -2.46
N ARG A 50 -8.10 -7.58 -2.78
CA ARG A 50 -8.92 -7.97 -3.92
C ARG A 50 -10.22 -8.58 -3.43
N ASP A 51 -11.33 -8.19 -4.02
CA ASP A 51 -12.62 -8.81 -3.75
C ASP A 51 -12.86 -10.08 -4.61
N GLU A 52 -14.08 -10.62 -4.50
CA GLU A 52 -14.55 -11.78 -5.26
C GLU A 52 -14.76 -11.46 -6.75
N ASN A 53 -14.97 -10.19 -7.11
CA ASN A 53 -15.15 -9.71 -8.48
C ASN A 53 -13.83 -9.41 -9.20
N TYR A 54 -12.70 -9.69 -8.55
CA TYR A 54 -11.34 -9.38 -9.00
C TYR A 54 -11.04 -7.88 -9.12
N GLU A 55 -11.72 -7.07 -8.32
CA GLU A 55 -11.49 -5.64 -8.19
C GLU A 55 -10.51 -5.39 -7.05
N TRP A 56 -9.56 -4.50 -7.29
CA TRP A 56 -8.52 -4.13 -6.34
C TRP A 56 -8.87 -2.81 -5.67
N TYR A 57 -8.73 -2.79 -4.36
CA TYR A 57 -9.06 -1.67 -3.50
C TYR A 57 -7.87 -1.32 -2.62
N GLY A 58 -7.66 -0.03 -2.38
CA GLY A 58 -6.68 0.44 -1.41
C GLY A 58 -7.26 0.37 -0.01
N LEU A 59 -6.51 -0.18 0.95
CA LEU A 59 -6.87 -0.15 2.37
C LEU A 59 -6.80 1.28 2.92
N ILE A 60 -5.94 2.12 2.33
CA ILE A 60 -5.82 3.55 2.64
C ILE A 60 -6.24 4.34 1.41
N ARG A 61 -7.29 5.16 1.56
CA ARG A 61 -7.80 6.04 0.49
C ARG A 61 -6.98 7.33 0.41
N GLN A 62 -5.72 7.22 0.04
CA GLN A 62 -4.86 8.37 -0.24
C GLN A 62 -4.39 8.31 -1.70
N SER A 63 -4.83 9.28 -2.50
CA SER A 63 -4.52 9.37 -3.93
C SER A 63 -3.04 9.56 -4.25
N ARG A 64 -2.23 9.92 -3.26
CA ARG A 64 -0.77 9.93 -3.31
C ARG A 64 -0.23 9.30 -2.02
N PRO A 65 0.59 8.24 -2.08
CA PRO A 65 1.33 7.82 -0.90
C PRO A 65 2.22 8.98 -0.48
N HIS A 66 2.06 9.46 0.76
CA HIS A 66 2.96 10.47 1.33
C HIS A 66 4.40 9.91 1.32
N VAL A 67 5.38 10.78 1.09
CA VAL A 67 6.80 10.42 1.31
C VAL A 67 6.90 9.99 2.78
N GLY A 68 7.18 8.71 3.01
CA GLY A 68 7.13 8.10 4.34
C GLY A 68 6.11 6.97 4.51
N LEU A 69 5.13 6.78 3.60
CA LEU A 69 4.19 5.64 3.71
C LEU A 69 4.88 4.30 3.40
N GLY A 70 5.83 4.32 2.46
CA GLY A 70 6.72 3.17 2.20
C GLY A 70 7.68 2.90 3.36
N ASP A 71 8.10 3.95 4.07
CA ASP A 71 8.86 3.81 5.31
C ASP A 71 7.97 3.29 6.43
N TYR A 72 6.71 3.73 6.54
CA TYR A 72 5.71 3.28 7.52
C TYR A 72 5.40 1.79 7.40
N SER A 73 5.17 1.28 6.19
CA SER A 73 5.03 -0.16 5.92
C SER A 73 6.28 -0.97 6.25
N GLY A 74 7.45 -0.33 6.32
CA GLY A 74 8.68 -0.93 6.82
C GLY A 74 8.97 -0.66 8.30
N TYR A 75 8.32 0.32 8.93
CA TYR A 75 8.62 0.81 10.28
C TYR A 75 7.82 0.09 11.36
N TYR A 76 6.59 -0.34 11.04
CA TYR A 76 5.66 -0.93 12.00
C TYR A 76 5.33 -2.41 11.74
N GLY A 77 6.05 -3.06 10.83
CA GLY A 77 5.70 -4.40 10.39
C GLY A 77 4.49 -4.41 9.45
N THR A 78 4.11 -5.59 9.01
CA THR A 78 2.95 -5.83 8.15
C THR A 78 1.67 -5.28 8.80
N VAL A 79 0.65 -4.97 8.01
CA VAL A 79 -0.64 -4.48 8.55
C VAL A 79 -1.25 -5.46 9.57
N ALA A 80 -0.98 -6.75 9.44
CA ALA A 80 -1.37 -7.76 10.43
C ALA A 80 -0.68 -7.53 11.79
N GLU A 81 0.64 -7.32 11.79
CA GLU A 81 1.41 -7.02 13.00
C GLU A 81 0.94 -5.72 13.65
N PHE A 82 0.60 -4.70 12.85
CA PHE A 82 0.02 -3.45 13.36
C PHE A 82 -1.35 -3.65 14.04
N LEU A 83 -2.21 -4.52 13.51
CA LEU A 83 -3.52 -4.81 14.09
C LEU A 83 -3.43 -5.65 15.37
N GLU A 84 -2.31 -6.34 15.59
CA GLU A 84 -2.03 -7.10 16.81
C GLU A 84 -1.47 -6.24 17.94
N LEU A 85 -1.02 -5.01 17.66
CA LEU A 85 -0.51 -4.09 18.67
C LEU A 85 -1.62 -3.59 19.61
N THR A 86 -1.30 -3.56 20.90
CA THR A 86 -2.12 -2.87 21.89
C THR A 86 -1.95 -1.35 21.78
N GLU A 87 -2.91 -0.60 22.33
CA GLU A 87 -2.87 0.87 22.34
C GLU A 87 -1.57 1.41 22.96
N ASP A 88 -1.11 0.78 24.06
CA ASP A 88 0.11 1.17 24.77
C ASP A 88 1.38 0.92 23.93
N GLU A 89 1.47 -0.23 23.25
CA GLU A 89 2.60 -0.57 22.37
C GLU A 89 2.66 0.38 21.17
N TRP A 90 1.51 0.67 20.57
CA TRP A 90 1.39 1.64 19.49
C TRP A 90 1.83 3.04 19.94
N PHE A 91 1.40 3.49 21.13
CA PHE A 91 1.73 4.80 21.66
C PHE A 91 3.24 4.94 21.98
N GLN A 92 3.85 3.89 22.51
CA GLN A 92 5.28 3.85 22.78
C GLN A 92 6.10 3.95 21.48
N MET A 93 5.74 3.17 20.47
CA MET A 93 6.46 3.19 19.18
C MET A 93 6.30 4.55 18.46
N LEU A 94 5.16 5.23 18.57
CA LEU A 94 4.98 6.60 18.07
C LEU A 94 5.91 7.58 18.79
N THR A 95 6.02 7.46 20.11
CA THR A 95 6.85 8.34 20.93
C THR A 95 8.34 8.18 20.61
N GLU A 96 8.79 6.94 20.38
CA GLU A 96 10.16 6.64 19.95
C GLU A 96 10.47 7.16 18.54
N GLY A 97 9.51 7.05 17.61
CA GLY A 97 9.62 7.59 16.26
C GLY A 97 9.75 9.11 16.25
N LEU A 98 8.98 9.82 17.09
CA LEU A 98 9.04 11.28 17.25
C LEU A 98 10.38 11.75 17.84
N CYS A 99 10.94 11.01 18.81
CA CYS A 99 12.24 11.33 19.40
C CYS A 99 13.41 11.20 18.41
N ARG A 100 13.29 10.38 17.36
CA ARG A 100 14.36 10.21 16.36
C ARG A 100 14.43 11.32 15.30
N TYR A 101 13.35 12.05 15.06
CA TYR A 101 13.31 13.19 14.12
C TYR A 101 13.37 14.56 14.81
N GLY A 102 13.43 14.59 16.15
CA GLY A 102 13.71 15.78 16.94
C GLY A 102 15.19 15.89 17.29
N SER A 103 16.07 16.12 16.31
CA SER A 103 17.45 16.60 16.49
C SER A 103 17.97 17.25 15.21
#